data_AF-A0A8S3DQD7-F1
#
_entry.id   AF-A0A8S3DQD7-F1
#
_cell.length_a   1.000
_cell.length_b   1.000
_cell.length_c   1.000
_cell.angle_alpha   90.00
_cell.angle_beta   90.00
_cell.angle_gamma   90.00
#
_symmetry.space_group_name_H-M   'P 1'
#
loop_
_entity.id
_entity.type
_entity.pdbx_description
1 polymer ?
#
loop_
_entity_poly.entity_id
_entity_poly.type
_entity_poly.pdbx_seq_one_letter_code
_entity_poly.pdbx_strand_id
1 'polypeptide(L)' 'ISKIPANVQWVQSGVTVAGGQRSGDSTDKLFCPYGLFLDDDDQNDDYR' A
#
# COMPACT_ATOMS: atom_id res chain seq x y z
N ILE A 1 13.79 -14.36 -16.85
CA ILE A 1 12.94 -13.56 -15.94
C ILE A 1 13.78 -13.23 -14.72
N SER A 2 14.17 -11.98 -14.53
CA SER A 2 14.91 -11.54 -13.35
C SER A 2 13.98 -11.59 -12.14
N LYS A 3 14.36 -12.34 -11.10
CA LYS A 3 13.65 -12.37 -9.82
C LYS A 3 13.90 -11.05 -9.10
N ILE A 4 12.83 -10.42 -8.62
CA ILE A 4 12.94 -9.29 -7.69
C ILE A 4 13.58 -9.82 -6.39
N PRO A 5 14.63 -9.16 -5.85
CA PRO A 5 15.25 -9.55 -4.59
C PRO A 5 14.25 -9.55 -3.44
N ALA A 6 14.40 -10.48 -2.50
CA ALA A 6 13.51 -10.61 -1.34
C ALA A 6 13.56 -9.40 -0.38
N ASN A 7 14.61 -8.59 -0.47
CA ASN A 7 14.85 -7.41 0.37
C ASN A 7 14.60 -6.08 -0.37
N VAL A 8 13.79 -6.09 -1.43
CA VAL A 8 13.33 -4.84 -2.04
C VAL A 8 12.38 -4.15 -1.08
N GLN A 9 12.88 -3.09 -0.46
CA GLN A 9 12.10 -2.15 0.33
C GLN A 9 11.20 -1.34 -0.61
N TRP A 10 9.95 -1.10 -0.20
CA TRP A 10 9.07 -0.21 -0.93
C TRP A 10 9.67 1.19 -0.99
N VAL A 11 9.77 1.75 -2.20
CA VAL A 11 10.06 3.18 -2.33
C VAL A 11 8.79 3.92 -1.92
N GLN A 12 8.86 4.74 -0.87
CA GLN A 12 7.72 5.52 -0.33
C GLN A 12 7.10 6.54 -1.32
N SER A 13 7.48 6.52 -2.60
CA SER A 13 6.91 7.34 -3.67
C SER A 13 5.65 6.72 -4.30
N GLY A 14 4.82 6.06 -3.51
CA GLY A 14 3.53 5.52 -3.96
C GLY A 14 2.49 6.64 -4.13
N VAL A 15 1.52 6.44 -5.02
CA VAL A 15 0.36 7.33 -5.14
C VAL A 15 -0.91 6.58 -4.72
N THR A 16 -1.76 7.23 -3.93
CA THR A 16 -3.09 6.72 -3.64
C THR A 16 -3.96 6.85 -4.89
N VAL A 17 -4.32 5.73 -5.51
CA VAL A 17 -5.10 5.71 -6.78
C VAL A 17 -6.61 5.77 -6.58
N ALA A 18 -7.12 5.48 -5.38
CA ALA A 18 -8.55 5.45 -5.07
C ALA A 18 -8.86 6.10 -3.72
N GLY A 19 -10.07 6.65 -3.57
CA GLY A 19 -10.59 7.16 -2.28
C GLY A 19 -10.47 8.67 -2.05
N GLY A 20 -10.04 9.44 -3.05
CA GLY A 20 -10.04 10.92 -3.00
C GLY A 20 -11.32 11.59 -3.53
N GLN A 21 -12.23 10.82 -4.13
CA GLN A 21 -13.53 11.29 -4.66
C GLN A 21 -14.70 10.76 -3.81
N ARG A 22 -15.94 11.13 -4.20
CA ARG A 22 -17.17 10.51 -3.65
C ARG A 22 -17.15 8.99 -3.86
N SER A 23 -17.93 8.28 -3.05
CA SER A 23 -18.12 6.84 -3.22
C SER A 23 -18.67 6.47 -4.60
N GLY A 24 -18.28 5.30 -5.11
CA GLY A 24 -18.70 4.81 -6.41
C GLY A 24 -18.08 3.48 -6.80
N ASP A 25 -18.43 3.01 -7.98
CA ASP A 25 -18.07 1.71 -8.57
C ASP A 25 -16.93 1.78 -9.60
N SER A 26 -16.43 2.99 -9.90
CA SER A 26 -15.25 3.18 -10.74
C SER A 26 -13.94 2.85 -10.01
N THR A 27 -12.91 2.48 -10.76
CA THR A 27 -11.63 1.98 -10.23
C THR A 27 -10.83 2.99 -9.41
N ASP A 28 -11.20 4.27 -9.47
CA ASP A 28 -10.62 5.39 -8.71
C ASP A 28 -11.42 5.74 -7.44
N LYS A 29 -12.43 4.94 -7.07
CA LYS A 29 -13.34 5.21 -5.95
C LYS A 29 -13.39 4.06 -4.94
N LEU A 30 -13.81 4.42 -3.73
CA LEU A 30 -14.13 3.47 -2.66
C LEU A 30 -15.63 3.57 -2.35
N PHE A 31 -16.40 2.48 -2.49
CA PHE A 31 -17.85 2.54 -2.33
C PHE A 31 -18.30 2.60 -0.86
N CYS A 32 -17.85 1.66 -0.03
CA CYS A 32 -18.12 1.59 1.42
C CYS A 32 -16.97 0.83 2.12
N PRO A 33 -15.74 1.37 2.15
CA PRO A 33 -14.66 0.73 2.89
C PRO A 33 -14.90 0.90 4.40
N TYR A 34 -14.61 -0.13 5.19
CA TYR A 34 -14.61 -0.01 6.66
C TYR A 34 -13.39 0.78 7.17
N GLY A 35 -12.28 0.77 6.43
CA GLY A 35 -11.05 1.49 6.74
C GLY A 35 -9.93 1.10 5.78
N LEU A 36 -8.81 1.83 5.83
CA LEU A 36 -7.56 1.49 5.16
C LEU A 36 -6.51 1.25 6.25
N PHE A 37 -5.80 0.12 6.17
CA PHE A 37 -4.70 -0.19 7.10
C PHE A 37 -3.42 -0.35 6.29
N LEU A 38 -2.37 0.34 6.71
CA LEU A 38 -1.01 0.19 6.19
C LEU A 38 -0.25 -0.62 7.23
N ASP A 39 0.23 -1.80 6.83
CA ASP A 39 1.15 -2.58 7.65
C ASP A 39 2.57 -2.12 7.29
N ASP A 40 3.23 -1.51 8.25
CA ASP A 40 4.66 -1.22 8.11
C ASP A 40 5.36 -2.43 8.73
N ASP A 41 5.71 -3.40 7.88
CA ASP A 41 6.68 -4.44 8.22
C ASP A 41 8.03 -3.73 8.39
N ASP A 42 8.18 -3.07 9.53
CA ASP A 42 9.44 -2.52 10.00
C ASP A 42 10.34 -3.74 10.24
N GLN A 43 10.98 -4.24 9.16
CA GLN A 43 11.98 -5.32 9.17
C GLN A 43 13.28 -4.86 9.88
N ASN A 44 13.14 -4.03 10.91
CA ASN A 44 14.12 -3.95 11.97
C ASN A 44 13.97 -5.21 12.83
N ASP A 45 14.45 -6.34 12.29
CA ASP A 45 14.90 -7.51 13.07
C ASP A 45 16.11 -7.15 13.97
N ASP A 46 16.32 -5.87 14.31
CA ASP A 46 17.31 -5.43 15.27
C ASP A 46 16.65 -5.28 16.65
N TYR A 47 16.46 -6.43 17.30
CA TYR A 47 16.22 -6.51 18.73
C TYR A 47 17.54 -6.89 19.44
N ARG A 48 18.58 -6.03 19.33
CA ARG A 48 19.91 -6.06 19.99
C ARG A 48 21.10 -6.44 19.12
#